data_AF-A0A0Q3JB06-F1
#
_entry.id   AF-A0A0Q3JB06-F1
#
_cell.length_a   1.000
_cell.length_b   1.000
_cell.length_c   1.000
_cell.angle_alpha   90.00
_cell.angle_beta   90.00
_cell.angle_gamma   90.00
#
_symmetry.space_group_name_H-M   'P 1'
#
loop_
_entity.id
_entity.type
_entity.pdbx_description
1 polymer ?
#
loop_
_entity_poly.entity_id
_entity_poly.type
_entity_poly.pdbx_seq_one_letter_code
_entity_poly.pdbx_strand_id
1 'polypeptide(L)'
;MGALPEPEPVVRDWSELPLDALSLVLGKLGAVEILMGAGLVDSWLDAAKLPELWRCVEMVGRRRTAPEIHKDALCAMAKVGVDRSRRRLEE
;
A
#
# COMPACT_ATOMS: atom_id res chain seq x y z
N MET A 1 -26.15 -5.98 38.07
CA MET A 1 -25.44 -6.19 36.80
C MET A 1 -24.29 -5.21 36.76
N GLY A 2 -23.07 -5.67 37.00
CA GLY A 2 -21.87 -4.83 36.83
C GLY A 2 -21.58 -4.70 35.34
N ALA A 3 -21.41 -3.46 34.86
CA ALA A 3 -20.93 -3.22 33.51
C ALA A 3 -19.54 -3.85 33.37
N LEU A 4 -19.37 -4.72 32.37
CA LEU A 4 -18.03 -5.16 31.96
C LEU A 4 -17.25 -3.93 31.49
N PRO A 5 -15.97 -3.77 31.87
CA PRO A 5 -15.17 -2.67 31.37
C PRO A 5 -15.16 -2.74 29.83
N GLU A 6 -15.54 -1.64 29.19
CA GLU A 6 -15.41 -1.51 27.73
C GLU A 6 -13.95 -1.72 27.35
N PRO A 7 -13.65 -2.51 26.30
CA PRO A 7 -12.29 -2.73 25.88
C PRO A 7 -11.67 -1.38 25.53
N GLU A 8 -10.62 -0.99 26.25
CA GLU A 8 -9.88 0.22 25.93
C GLU A 8 -9.41 0.14 24.47
N PRO A 9 -9.49 1.23 23.69
CA PRO A 9 -9.06 1.21 22.31
C PRO A 9 -7.57 0.85 22.30
N VAL A 10 -7.27 -0.40 21.96
CA VAL A 10 -5.90 -0.88 21.82
C VAL A 10 -5.31 -0.14 20.62
N VAL A 11 -4.58 0.94 20.88
CA VAL A 11 -3.78 1.62 19.88
C VAL A 11 -2.64 0.68 19.54
N ARG A 12 -2.89 -0.23 18.61
CA ARG A 12 -1.87 -1.11 18.03
C ARG A 12 -0.91 -0.23 17.25
N ASP A 13 0.36 -0.21 17.65
CA ASP A 13 1.41 0.37 16.83
C ASP A 13 1.65 -0.54 15.62
N TRP A 14 1.18 -0.09 14.46
CA TRP A 14 1.34 -0.81 13.21
C TRP A 14 2.79 -0.78 12.70
N SER A 15 3.66 0.03 13.31
CA SER A 15 5.09 0.10 12.98
C SER A 15 5.88 -1.08 13.54
N GLU A 16 5.38 -1.75 14.58
CA GLU A 16 6.05 -2.91 15.21
C GLU A 16 5.79 -4.23 14.47
N LEU A 17 4.91 -4.23 13.46
CA LEU A 17 4.59 -5.44 12.70
C LEU A 17 5.82 -5.92 11.91
N PRO A 18 6.03 -7.24 11.83
CA PRO A 18 7.09 -7.79 11.01
C PRO A 18 6.83 -7.47 9.53
N LEU A 19 7.91 -7.34 8.77
CA LEU A 19 7.91 -7.00 7.34
C LEU A 19 6.92 -7.88 6.56
N ASP A 20 6.90 -9.19 6.80
CA ASP A 20 6.03 -10.14 6.10
C ASP A 20 4.53 -9.84 6.36
N ALA A 21 4.17 -9.48 7.58
CA ALA A 21 2.78 -9.15 7.93
C ALA A 21 2.37 -7.81 7.30
N LEU A 22 3.24 -6.80 7.34
CA LEU A 22 3.01 -5.54 6.63
C LEU A 22 2.83 -5.76 5.14
N SER A 23 3.67 -6.59 4.54
CA SER A 23 3.61 -6.94 3.11
C SER A 23 2.30 -7.60 2.73
N LEU A 24 1.77 -8.49 3.58
CA LEU A 24 0.45 -9.10 3.36
C LEU A 24 -0.69 -8.07 3.41
N VAL A 25 -0.60 -7.08 4.31
CA VAL A 25 -1.60 -6.00 4.39
C VAL A 25 -1.48 -5.08 3.18
N LEU A 26 -0.26 -4.68 2.81
CA LEU A 26 -0.01 -3.84 1.64
C LEU A 26 -0.38 -4.54 0.33
N GLY A 27 -0.26 -5.87 0.25
CA GLY A 27 -0.69 -6.65 -0.91
C GLY A 27 -2.19 -6.63 -1.16
N LYS A 28 -2.99 -6.20 -0.17
CA LYS A 28 -4.43 -5.94 -0.34
C LYS A 28 -4.73 -4.55 -0.88
N LEU A 29 -3.74 -3.65 -0.89
CA LEU A 29 -3.86 -2.30 -1.42
C LEU A 29 -3.50 -2.30 -2.91
N GLY A 30 -4.17 -1.44 -3.67
CA GLY A 30 -3.81 -1.20 -5.07
C GLY A 30 -2.48 -0.43 -5.19
N ALA A 31 -1.82 -0.57 -6.34
CA ALA A 31 -0.53 0.09 -6.62
C ALA A 31 -0.58 1.62 -6.39
N VAL A 32 -1.70 2.26 -6.75
CA VAL A 32 -1.93 3.71 -6.53
C VAL A 32 -1.96 4.08 -5.04
N GLU A 33 -2.52 3.22 -4.19
CA GLU A 33 -2.65 3.46 -2.76
C GLU A 33 -1.32 3.27 -2.03
N ILE A 34 -0.52 2.31 -2.50
CA ILE A 34 0.85 2.12 -2.04
C ILE A 34 1.71 3.33 -2.43
N LEU A 35 1.60 3.83 -3.67
CA LEU A 35 2.43 4.95 -4.13
C LEU A 35 2.08 6.30 -3.51
N MET A 36 0.81 6.55 -3.20
CA MET A 36 0.37 7.84 -2.65
C MET A 36 0.20 7.85 -1.13
N GLY A 37 0.32 6.69 -0.48
CA GLY A 37 0.03 6.56 0.94
C GLY A 37 1.06 5.68 1.63
N ALA A 38 0.83 4.36 1.61
CA ALA A 38 1.59 3.43 2.44
C ALA A 38 3.11 3.45 2.18
N GLY A 39 3.53 3.69 0.94
CA GLY A 39 4.94 3.83 0.56
C GLY A 39 5.57 5.17 0.91
N LEU A 40 4.85 6.08 1.58
CA LEU A 40 5.39 7.32 2.14
C LEU A 40 5.61 7.22 3.65
N VAL A 41 5.12 6.16 4.29
CA VAL A 41 5.31 5.89 5.71
C VAL A 41 6.66 5.20 5.87
N ASP A 42 7.58 5.81 6.61
CA ASP A 42 8.96 5.34 6.75
C ASP A 42 9.04 3.90 7.28
N SER A 43 8.24 3.57 8.31
CA SER A 43 8.18 2.23 8.90
C SER A 43 7.60 1.16 7.96
N TRP A 44 6.94 1.55 6.86
CA TRP A 44 6.37 0.62 5.88
C TRP A 44 7.09 0.67 4.53
N LEU A 45 8.08 1.57 4.38
CA LEU A 45 8.73 1.85 3.11
C LEU A 45 9.43 0.62 2.53
N ASP A 46 10.06 -0.18 3.38
CA ASP A 46 10.76 -1.39 2.96
C ASP A 46 9.77 -2.47 2.49
N ALA A 47 8.67 -2.66 3.22
CA ALA A 47 7.60 -3.56 2.81
C ALA A 47 6.96 -3.09 1.48
N ALA A 48 6.69 -1.79 1.33
CA ALA A 48 6.09 -1.20 0.14
C ALA A 48 6.97 -1.33 -1.12
N LYS A 49 8.28 -1.52 -0.98
CA LYS A 49 9.21 -1.72 -2.11
C LYS A 49 9.35 -3.18 -2.53
N LEU A 50 8.76 -4.11 -1.79
CA LEU A 50 8.91 -5.53 -2.08
C LEU A 50 8.33 -5.88 -3.45
N PRO A 51 9.12 -6.58 -4.30
CA PRO A 51 8.74 -6.86 -5.68
C PRO A 51 7.51 -7.77 -5.78
N GLU A 52 7.10 -8.45 -4.72
CA GLU A 52 5.87 -9.23 -4.61
C GLU A 52 4.61 -8.36 -4.72
N LEU A 53 4.67 -7.11 -4.24
CA LEU A 53 3.55 -6.16 -4.29
C LEU A 53 3.33 -5.55 -5.68
N TRP A 54 4.33 -5.65 -6.55
CA TRP A 54 4.35 -5.01 -7.87
C TRP A 54 4.26 -6.03 -9.01
N ARG A 55 3.81 -7.26 -8.73
CA ARG A 55 3.55 -8.26 -9.78
C ARG A 55 2.37 -7.87 -10.66
N CYS A 56 1.37 -7.22 -10.08
CA CYS A 56 0.21 -6.66 -10.78
C CYS A 56 0.15 -5.15 -10.53
N VAL A 57 0.50 -4.35 -11.54
CA VAL A 57 0.52 -2.88 -11.44
C VAL A 57 -0.69 -2.31 -12.16
N GLU A 58 -1.83 -2.29 -11.46
CA GLU A 58 -3.05 -1.67 -11.97
C GLU A 58 -3.05 -0.17 -11.67
N MET A 59 -2.95 0.64 -12.74
CA MET A 59 -2.95 2.10 -12.68
C MET A 59 -4.29 2.65 -13.15
N VAL A 60 -5.35 2.32 -12.41
CA VAL A 60 -6.67 2.91 -12.65
C VAL A 60 -6.67 4.33 -12.09
N GLY A 61 -6.95 5.31 -12.95
CA GLY A 61 -7.22 6.67 -12.53
C GLY A 61 -8.41 6.66 -11.56
N ARG A 62 -8.13 6.80 -10.25
CA ARG A 62 -9.17 6.76 -9.21
C ARG A 62 -10.28 7.74 -9.56
N ARG A 63 -11.46 7.24 -9.91
CA ARG A 63 -12.71 8.02 -9.87
C ARG A 63 -13.63 7.45 -8.82
N ARG A 64 -13.71 8.16 -7.69
CA ARG A 64 -14.97 8.46 -6.97
C ARG A 64 -14.82 9.47 -5.82
N THR A 65 -13.64 9.69 -5.24
CA THR A 65 -13.46 10.65 -4.11
C THR A 65 -12.11 11.40 -4.05
N ALA A 66 -11.19 11.22 -5.01
CA ALA A 66 -9.90 11.91 -5.07
C ALA A 66 -9.82 12.85 -6.30
N PRO A 67 -9.01 13.94 -6.27
CA PRO A 67 -8.76 14.73 -7.47
C PRO A 67 -8.23 13.84 -8.59
N GLU A 68 -8.69 14.06 -9.82
CA GLU A 68 -8.22 13.30 -10.99
C GLU A 68 -6.69 13.41 -11.07
N ILE A 69 -6.02 12.27 -10.85
CA ILE A 69 -4.57 12.20 -11.00
C ILE A 69 -4.26 12.39 -12.49
N HIS A 70 -3.42 13.38 -12.80
CA HIS A 70 -3.04 13.65 -14.18
C HIS A 70 -2.40 12.42 -14.83
N LYS A 71 -2.67 12.22 -16.12
CA LYS A 71 -2.18 11.06 -16.88
C LYS A 71 -0.65 10.89 -16.78
N ASP A 72 0.10 11.97 -16.80
CA ASP A 72 1.56 11.91 -16.67
C ASP A 72 2.01 11.42 -15.29
N ALA A 73 1.28 11.78 -14.23
CA ALA A 73 1.54 11.26 -12.89
C ALA A 73 1.23 9.76 -12.81
N LEU A 74 0.13 9.30 -13.41
CA LEU A 74 -0.16 7.86 -13.53
C LEU A 74 0.92 7.12 -14.33
N CYS A 75 1.45 7.71 -15.41
CA CYS A 75 2.57 7.13 -16.16
C CYS A 75 3.87 7.08 -15.33
N ALA A 76 4.17 8.11 -14.55
CA ALA A 76 5.33 8.10 -13.64
C ALA A 76 5.18 7.01 -12.56
N MET A 77 3.99 6.89 -11.98
CA MET A 77 3.63 5.86 -11.01
C MET A 77 3.74 4.45 -11.62
N ALA A 78 3.27 4.27 -12.86
CA ALA A 78 3.42 3.03 -13.61
C ALA A 78 4.88 2.62 -13.76
N LYS A 79 5.77 3.55 -14.15
CA LYS A 79 7.21 3.28 -14.27
C LYS A 79 7.82 2.82 -12.96
N VAL A 80 7.50 3.52 -11.87
CA VAL A 80 7.97 3.15 -10.52
C VAL A 80 7.50 1.75 -10.13
N GLY A 81 6.25 1.40 -10.43
CA GLY A 81 5.74 0.06 -10.18
C GLY A 81 6.46 -1.01 -11.00
N VAL A 82 6.68 -0.76 -12.30
CA VAL A 82 7.41 -1.67 -13.20
C VAL A 82 8.85 -1.88 -12.72
N ASP A 83 9.55 -0.81 -12.35
CA ASP A 83 10.93 -0.88 -11.84
C ASP A 83 11.02 -1.72 -10.57
N ARG A 84 10.03 -1.59 -9.67
CA ARG A 84 9.96 -2.39 -8.44
C ARG A 84 9.59 -3.85 -8.67
N SER A 85 8.88 -4.16 -9.75
CA SER A 85 8.53 -5.54 -10.12
C SER A 85 9.74 -6.41 -10.51
N ARG A 86 10.89 -5.79 -10.82
CA ARG A 86 12.12 -6.49 -11.25
C ARG A 86 11.87 -7.50 -12.41
N ARG A 87 11.02 -7.13 -13.37
CA ARG A 87 10.59 -7.95 -14.53
C ARG A 87 9.76 -9.21 -14.19
N ARG A 88 9.11 -9.25 -13.03
CA ARG A 88 8.20 -10.36 -12.65
C ARG A 88 6.74 -9.90 -12.66
N LEU A 89 6.34 -9.23 -13.74
CA LEU A 89 4.93 -8.91 -13.94
C LEU A 89 4.21 -10.20 -14.34
N GLU A 90 3.05 -10.43 -13.73
CA GLU A 90 2.17 -11.54 -14.11
C GLU A 90 1.39 -11.15 -15.39
N GLU A 91 1.14 -12.12 -16.27
CA GLU A 91 0.45 -11.94 -17.57
C GLU A 91 -1.06 -11.72 -17.44
#